data_AF-A0A1C3PE64-F1
#
_entry.id   AF-A0A1C3PE64-F1
#
_cell.length_a   1.000
_cell.length_b   1.000
_cell.length_c   1.000
_cell.angle_alpha   90.00
_cell.angle_beta   90.00
_cell.angle_gamma   90.00
#
_symmetry.space_group_name_H-M   'P 1'
#
loop_
_entity.id
_entity.type
_entity.pdbx_description
1 polymer ?
#
loop_
_entity_poly.entity_id
_entity_poly.type
_entity_poly.pdbx_seq_one_letter_code
_entity_poly.pdbx_strand_id
1 'polypeptide(L)'
;MVEVGHTTEDIRASPRYPADAQEPALYISVLAAVATGEAKWGIEMGLEHLNRLRRARALIERTNNLDVTDTRLLLFSATGFTDDLRAAAAGSGPGIVLVDLHRLYEGD
;
A
#
# COMPACT_ATOMS: atom_id res chain seq x y z
N MET A 1 -30.26 -43.78 21.18
CA MET A 1 -29.27 -43.27 22.15
C MET A 1 -28.23 -42.55 21.33
N VAL A 2 -28.16 -41.23 21.51
CA VAL A 2 -27.33 -40.29 20.77
C VAL A 2 -25.93 -40.31 21.37
N GLU A 3 -24.88 -40.25 20.55
CA GLU A 3 -23.71 -39.48 20.93
C GLU A 3 -23.06 -38.80 19.73
N VAL A 4 -22.74 -37.53 19.98
CA VAL A 4 -22.50 -36.46 19.03
C VAL A 4 -21.03 -36.46 18.61
N GLY A 5 -20.77 -36.65 17.32
CA GLY A 5 -19.47 -36.35 16.73
C GLY A 5 -19.37 -34.86 16.45
N HIS A 6 -18.58 -34.14 17.26
CA HIS A 6 -18.27 -32.73 17.10
C HIS A 6 -17.83 -32.37 15.68
N THR A 7 -18.51 -31.38 15.10
CA THR A 7 -18.10 -30.66 13.90
C THR A 7 -16.80 -29.90 14.12
N THR A 8 -15.75 -30.30 13.42
CA THR A 8 -14.64 -29.40 13.08
C THR A 8 -14.82 -29.05 11.61
N GLU A 9 -15.34 -27.84 11.35
CA GLU A 9 -15.40 -27.29 10.00
C GLU A 9 -13.99 -27.20 9.43
N ASP A 10 -13.80 -27.84 8.29
CA ASP A 10 -12.55 -27.86 7.54
C ASP A 10 -12.41 -26.54 6.79
N ILE A 11 -11.69 -25.59 7.38
CA ILE A 11 -11.42 -24.24 6.81
C ILE A 11 -10.44 -24.32 5.60
N ARG A 12 -10.16 -25.52 5.07
CA ARG A 12 -9.29 -25.73 3.90
C ARG A 12 -9.99 -26.33 2.67
N ALA A 13 -11.31 -26.23 2.58
CA ALA A 13 -11.99 -26.49 1.33
C ALA A 13 -11.84 -25.29 0.37
N SER A 14 -10.74 -25.25 -0.40
CA SER A 14 -10.67 -24.44 -1.62
C SER A 14 -11.80 -24.86 -2.57
N PRO A 15 -12.49 -23.94 -3.25
CA PRO A 15 -13.57 -24.31 -4.16
C PRO A 15 -13.02 -25.20 -5.29
N ARG A 16 -13.52 -26.43 -5.42
CA ARG A 16 -13.27 -27.24 -6.61
C ARG A 16 -14.14 -26.70 -7.74
N TYR A 17 -13.52 -25.98 -8.66
CA TYR A 17 -14.16 -25.49 -9.88
C TYR A 17 -14.48 -26.68 -10.81
N PRO A 18 -15.65 -26.71 -11.48
CA PRO A 18 -15.97 -27.76 -12.43
C PRO A 18 -15.04 -27.70 -13.65
N ALA A 19 -14.62 -28.88 -14.13
CA ALA A 19 -13.57 -29.06 -15.12
C ALA A 19 -13.96 -28.68 -16.57
N ASP A 20 -15.18 -28.20 -16.78
CA ASP A 20 -15.76 -27.88 -18.09
C ASP A 20 -16.04 -26.38 -18.29
N ALA A 21 -15.63 -25.53 -17.35
CA ALA A 21 -15.65 -24.09 -17.54
C ALA A 21 -14.57 -23.68 -18.55
N GLN A 22 -14.96 -23.50 -19.81
CA GLN A 22 -14.21 -22.76 -20.82
C GLN A 22 -13.75 -21.42 -20.20
N GLU A 23 -12.45 -21.28 -19.94
CA GLU A 23 -11.90 -20.25 -19.05
C GLU A 23 -12.32 -18.82 -19.42
N PRO A 24 -13.03 -18.07 -18.54
CA PRO A 24 -13.08 -16.64 -18.67
C PRO A 24 -11.77 -16.07 -18.12
N ALA A 25 -10.91 -15.58 -19.00
CA ALA A 25 -9.66 -14.87 -18.70
C ALA A 25 -9.86 -13.51 -17.96
N LEU A 26 -10.86 -13.41 -17.08
CA LEU A 26 -11.42 -12.16 -16.55
C LEU A 26 -11.66 -12.21 -15.03
N TYR A 27 -10.87 -12.97 -14.27
CA TYR A 27 -10.94 -12.96 -12.80
C TYR A 27 -9.58 -12.75 -12.13
N ILE A 28 -8.76 -11.87 -12.70
CA ILE A 28 -7.72 -11.17 -11.95
C ILE A 28 -7.90 -9.69 -12.26
N SER A 29 -8.81 -9.04 -11.55
CA SER A 29 -8.82 -7.58 -11.49
C SER A 29 -7.45 -7.14 -10.96
N VAL A 30 -6.71 -6.35 -11.74
CA VAL A 30 -5.48 -5.70 -11.25
C VAL A 30 -5.88 -4.82 -10.07
N LEU A 31 -5.43 -5.19 -8.87
CA LEU A 31 -5.65 -4.38 -7.69
C LEU A 31 -4.74 -3.15 -7.78
N ALA A 32 -5.29 -1.96 -7.54
CA ALA A 32 -4.52 -0.72 -7.56
C ALA A 32 -4.02 -0.38 -6.15
N ALA A 33 -2.72 -0.12 -6.03
CA ALA A 33 -2.14 0.40 -4.81
C ALA A 33 -2.39 1.92 -4.73
N VAL A 34 -3.16 2.35 -3.73
CA VAL A 34 -3.53 3.78 -3.58
C VAL A 34 -2.39 4.60 -2.95
N ALA A 35 -1.63 4.00 -2.04
CA ALA A 35 -0.64 4.70 -1.23
C ALA A 35 0.44 3.75 -0.68
N THR A 36 1.65 4.29 -0.51
CA THR A 36 2.70 3.70 0.34
C THR A 36 3.41 4.81 1.10
N GLY A 37 3.87 4.54 2.32
CA GLY A 37 4.42 5.59 3.16
C GLY A 37 5.50 5.14 4.12
N GLU A 38 6.27 6.13 4.58
CA GLU A 38 7.34 5.97 5.56
C GLU A 38 7.13 6.96 6.70
N ALA A 39 7.21 6.48 7.94
CA ALA A 39 7.12 7.30 9.14
C ALA A 39 8.42 7.26 9.94
N LYS A 40 8.89 8.44 10.38
CA LYS A 40 10.05 8.55 11.27
C LYS A 40 9.84 9.57 12.38
N TRP A 41 10.35 9.20 13.56
CA TRP A 41 10.39 10.07 14.73
C TRP A 41 11.80 10.63 14.91
N GLY A 42 11.91 11.92 15.25
CA GLY A 42 13.19 12.57 15.54
C GLY A 42 14.11 12.78 14.34
N ILE A 43 13.60 12.66 13.11
CA ILE A 43 14.38 12.78 11.87
C ILE A 43 13.71 13.81 10.96
N GLU A 44 14.46 14.84 10.57
CA GLU A 44 14.09 15.69 9.44
C GLU A 44 14.23 14.87 8.15
N MET A 45 13.13 14.69 7.41
CA MET A 45 13.13 13.85 6.22
C MET A 45 13.57 14.62 4.97
N GLY A 46 14.56 14.11 4.25
CA GLY A 46 14.98 14.62 2.93
C GLY A 46 14.65 13.71 1.75
N LEU A 47 15.21 14.05 0.58
CA LEU A 47 14.99 13.36 -0.69
C LEU A 47 15.41 11.88 -0.68
N GLU A 48 16.36 11.50 0.17
CA GLU A 48 16.81 10.12 0.35
C GLU A 48 15.67 9.20 0.83
N HIS A 49 14.78 9.71 1.70
CA HIS A 49 13.60 9.00 2.18
C HIS A 49 12.56 8.83 1.06
N LEU A 50 12.31 9.89 0.30
CA LEU A 50 11.44 9.83 -0.88
C LEU A 50 11.98 8.82 -1.91
N ASN A 51 13.27 8.83 -2.17
CA ASN A 51 13.91 7.90 -3.10
C ASN A 51 13.81 6.45 -2.63
N ARG A 52 13.84 6.20 -1.31
CA ARG A 52 13.58 4.87 -0.75
C ARG A 52 12.15 4.42 -1.03
N LEU A 53 11.15 5.28 -0.83
CA LEU A 53 9.76 4.96 -1.15
C LEU A 53 9.54 4.72 -2.66
N ARG A 54 10.19 5.51 -3.54
CA ARG A 54 10.15 5.26 -4.99
C ARG A 54 10.67 3.87 -5.35
N ARG A 55 11.78 3.44 -4.73
CA ARG A 55 12.31 2.09 -4.91
C ARG A 55 11.36 1.02 -4.38
N ALA A 56 10.71 1.26 -3.24
CA ALA A 56 9.71 0.35 -2.70
C ALA A 56 8.50 0.21 -3.63
N ARG A 57 7.98 1.30 -4.20
CA ARG A 57 6.89 1.27 -5.19
C ARG A 57 7.25 0.43 -6.42
N ALA A 58 8.45 0.64 -6.97
CA ALA A 58 8.94 -0.15 -8.11
C ALA A 58 9.11 -1.64 -7.78
N LEU A 59 9.39 -1.99 -6.51
CA LEU A 59 9.43 -3.38 -6.08
C LEU A 59 8.02 -3.98 -6.00
N ILE A 60 7.07 -3.25 -5.42
CA ILE A 60 5.66 -3.67 -5.28
C ILE A 60 5.04 -3.95 -6.66
N GLU A 61 5.23 -3.07 -7.62
CA GLU A 61 4.78 -3.23 -9.00
C GLU A 61 5.25 -4.57 -9.59
N ARG A 62 6.53 -4.89 -9.38
CA ARG A 62 7.16 -6.10 -9.91
C ARG A 62 6.74 -7.40 -9.22
N THR A 63 6.39 -7.36 -7.93
CA THR A 63 6.19 -8.59 -7.14
C THR A 63 4.72 -8.92 -6.89
N ASN A 64 3.83 -7.93 -6.91
CA ASN A 64 2.46 -8.09 -6.40
C ASN A 64 1.38 -8.00 -7.49
N ASN A 65 1.76 -7.83 -8.77
CA ASN A 65 0.83 -7.60 -9.89
C ASN A 65 -0.19 -6.49 -9.58
N LEU A 66 0.27 -5.42 -8.93
CA LEU A 66 -0.53 -4.24 -8.57
C LEU A 66 -0.27 -3.11 -9.55
N ASP A 67 -1.33 -2.38 -9.93
CA ASP A 67 -1.18 -1.08 -10.58
C ASP A 67 -0.71 -0.06 -9.53
N VAL A 68 0.42 0.58 -9.80
CA VAL A 68 1.02 1.58 -8.91
C VAL A 68 1.09 2.99 -9.54
N THR A 69 0.46 3.18 -10.69
CA THR A 69 0.55 4.41 -11.49
C THR A 69 0.19 5.63 -10.66
N ASP A 70 -0.92 5.55 -9.93
CA ASP A 70 -1.44 6.62 -9.08
C ASP A 70 -1.11 6.45 -7.59
N THR A 71 -0.19 5.54 -7.24
CA THR A 71 0.24 5.36 -5.85
C THR A 71 0.90 6.61 -5.31
N ARG A 72 0.30 7.19 -4.27
CA ARG A 72 0.84 8.33 -3.53
C ARG A 72 1.97 7.89 -2.60
N LEU A 73 3.00 8.72 -2.48
CA LEU A 73 4.12 8.50 -1.56
C LEU A 73 3.95 9.40 -0.32
N LEU A 74 3.67 8.80 0.83
CA LEU A 74 3.41 9.53 2.07
C LEU A 74 4.67 9.55 2.95
N LEU A 75 5.09 10.73 3.40
CA LEU A 75 6.19 10.90 4.34
C LEU A 75 5.68 11.52 5.63
N PHE A 76 5.82 10.81 6.74
CA PHE A 76 5.42 11.27 8.07
C PHE A 76 6.66 11.63 8.88
N SER A 77 6.73 12.87 9.36
CA SER A 77 7.82 13.31 10.24
C SER A 77 7.33 14.18 11.40
N ALA A 78 7.82 13.86 12.59
CA ALA A 78 7.64 14.69 13.77
C ALA A 78 8.56 15.94 13.78
N THR A 79 9.68 15.86 13.08
CA THR A 79 10.73 16.90 13.06
C THR A 79 10.59 17.82 11.85
N GLY A 80 9.93 17.35 10.79
CA GLY A 80 9.69 18.11 9.57
C GLY A 80 10.43 17.54 8.36
N PHE A 81 10.57 18.38 7.34
CA PHE A 81 11.05 18.03 6.01
C PHE A 81 12.11 19.02 5.55
N THR A 82 13.04 18.59 4.70
CA THR A 82 13.97 19.52 4.04
C THR A 82 13.27 20.34 2.96
N ASP A 83 13.84 21.50 2.62
CA ASP A 83 13.25 22.38 1.60
C ASP A 83 13.23 21.74 0.21
N ASP A 84 14.25 20.96 -0.14
CA ASP A 84 14.28 20.19 -1.39
C ASP A 84 13.12 19.18 -1.47
N LEU A 85 12.78 18.53 -0.34
CA LEU A 85 11.66 17.60 -0.29
C LEU A 85 10.32 18.35 -0.38
N ARG A 86 10.18 19.52 0.25
CA ARG A 86 9.01 20.38 0.10
C ARG A 86 8.82 20.84 -1.36
N ALA A 87 9.90 21.28 -2.01
CA ALA A 87 9.88 21.69 -3.41
C ALA A 87 9.49 20.52 -4.33
N ALA A 88 10.04 19.33 -4.08
CA ALA A 88 9.66 18.12 -4.82
C ALA A 88 8.18 17.77 -4.62
N ALA A 89 7.65 17.90 -3.40
CA ALA A 89 6.23 17.66 -3.13
C ALA A 89 5.33 18.67 -3.86
N ALA A 90 5.67 19.96 -3.79
CA ALA A 90 4.92 21.01 -4.50
C ALA A 90 4.89 20.80 -6.03
N GLY A 91 5.99 20.32 -6.61
CA GLY A 91 6.08 20.02 -8.04
C GLY A 91 5.40 18.70 -8.48
N SER A 92 4.98 17.85 -7.53
CA SER A 92 4.47 16.49 -7.83
C SER A 92 2.94 16.37 -7.81
N GLY A 93 2.21 17.47 -7.56
CA GLY A 93 0.77 17.42 -7.35
C GLY A 93 0.40 16.48 -6.20
N PRO A 94 -0.59 15.57 -6.36
CA PRO A 94 -1.01 14.67 -5.28
C PRO A 94 -0.06 13.47 -5.08
N GLY A 95 0.99 13.32 -5.89
CA GLY A 95 1.85 12.12 -5.91
C GLY A 95 2.78 12.00 -4.69
N ILE A 96 3.08 13.10 -4.01
CA ILE A 96 3.89 13.14 -2.79
C ILE A 96 3.11 13.88 -1.72
N VAL A 97 2.95 13.25 -0.56
CA VAL A 97 2.17 13.80 0.56
C VAL A 97 3.09 13.91 1.76
N LEU A 98 3.30 15.13 2.24
CA LEU A 98 4.02 15.41 3.47
C LEU A 98 3.01 15.51 4.62
N VAL A 99 3.28 14.80 5.70
CA VAL A 99 2.45 14.75 6.91
C VAL A 99 3.33 15.10 8.10
N ASP A 100 3.25 16.36 8.54
CA ASP A 100 3.87 16.81 9.80
C ASP A 100 2.94 16.51 10.99
N LEU A 101 3.38 16.89 12.20
CA LEU A 101 2.58 16.67 13.42
C LEU A 101 1.24 17.39 13.38
N HIS A 102 1.21 18.63 12.89
CA HIS A 102 -0.02 19.42 12.80
C HIS A 102 -1.04 18.67 11.95
N ARG A 103 -0.65 18.30 10.73
CA ARG A 103 -1.50 17.53 9.83
C ARG A 103 -1.91 16.18 10.41
N LEU A 104 -1.01 15.49 11.08
CA LEU A 104 -1.28 14.17 11.67
C LEU A 104 -2.34 14.23 12.78
N TYR A 105 -2.33 15.28 13.60
CA TYR A 105 -3.24 15.43 14.73
C TYR A 105 -4.50 16.24 14.42
N GLU A 106 -4.44 17.13 13.43
CA GLU A 106 -5.53 18.06 13.12
C GLU A 106 -6.30 17.70 11.84
N GLY A 107 -5.70 16.93 10.92
CA GLY A 107 -6.40 16.29 9.81
C GLY A 107 -6.50 17.07 8.49
N ASP A 108 -5.79 18.20 8.34
CA ASP A 108 -5.75 19.02 7.11
C ASP A 108 -4.56 18.67 6.18
#